data_AF-A0A7R9VJ45-F1
#
_entry.id   AF-A0A7R9VJ45-F1
#
_cell.length_a   1.000
_cell.length_b   1.000
_cell.length_c   1.000
_cell.angle_alpha   90.00
_cell.angle_beta   90.00
_cell.angle_gamma   90.00
#
_symmetry.space_group_name_H-M   'P 1'
#
loop_
_entity.id
_entity.type
_entity.pdbx_description
1 polymer ?
#
loop_
_entity_poly.entity_id
_entity_poly.type
_entity_poly.pdbx_seq_one_letter_code
_entity_poly.pdbx_strand_id
1 'polypeptide(L)'
;MGGTNNSHRRRAAAASDRVELDVGGSIFVASSTTLASSSAYFERLFSEEWHPAAGGRDGSIFADPDDDASDESGPATARRATTATRVFVDQDPAPFAVLLSYMRLRHVAFEDLMDPAVLLQADFLGMDGLLAAVKCLAYCNLRPSFDGTDE
;
A
#
# COMPACT_ATOMS: atom_id res chain seq x y z
N MET A 1 25.65 28.03 -22.68
CA MET A 1 24.66 27.80 -21.61
C MET A 1 23.87 26.57 -22.03
N GLY A 2 24.25 25.36 -21.62
CA GLY A 2 24.12 24.85 -20.27
C GLY A 2 23.02 23.78 -20.31
N GLY A 3 23.38 22.59 -20.79
CA GLY A 3 22.44 21.47 -20.99
C GLY A 3 21.94 20.91 -19.66
N THR A 4 20.64 20.69 -19.57
CA THR A 4 20.03 19.98 -18.44
C THR A 4 19.83 18.51 -18.81
N ASN A 5 20.78 17.71 -18.34
CA ASN A 5 20.74 16.25 -18.33
C ASN A 5 19.49 15.74 -17.60
N ASN A 6 18.40 15.49 -18.33
CA ASN A 6 17.19 14.83 -17.81
C ASN A 6 17.31 13.29 -17.82
N SER A 7 18.53 12.76 -17.93
CA SER A 7 18.77 11.36 -18.32
C SER A 7 19.31 10.47 -17.20
N HIS A 8 19.53 10.98 -15.99
CA HIS A 8 20.27 10.25 -14.94
C HIS A 8 19.61 10.12 -13.56
N ARG A 9 18.33 10.49 -13.39
CA ARG A 9 17.61 10.28 -12.11
C ARG A 9 16.46 9.27 -12.15
N ARG A 10 16.12 8.68 -13.29
CA ARG A 10 15.15 7.55 -13.39
C ARG A 10 15.80 6.17 -13.25
N ARG A 11 17.02 6.09 -12.70
CA ARG A 11 17.86 4.88 -12.69
C ARG A 11 18.52 4.58 -11.34
N ALA A 12 17.96 5.11 -10.24
CA ALA A 12 18.23 4.56 -8.92
C ALA A 12 17.20 3.45 -8.65
N ALA A 13 17.63 2.21 -8.91
CA ALA A 13 17.06 0.92 -8.54
C ALA A 13 15.75 0.96 -7.72
N ALA A 14 14.63 0.41 -8.20
CA ALA A 14 14.33 -1.03 -8.10
C ALA A 14 14.41 -1.61 -6.67
N ALA A 15 14.32 -0.76 -5.64
CA ALA A 15 14.01 -1.12 -4.28
C ALA A 15 12.54 -1.54 -4.23
N SER A 16 12.28 -2.79 -4.60
CA SER A 16 11.02 -3.54 -4.46
C SER A 16 9.74 -2.67 -4.43
N ASP A 17 9.14 -2.38 -5.59
CA ASP A 17 7.76 -1.84 -5.67
C ASP A 17 6.75 -2.76 -4.96
N ARG A 18 7.15 -4.00 -4.68
CA ARG A 18 6.39 -4.95 -3.88
C ARG A 18 6.38 -4.55 -2.39
N VAL A 19 5.17 -4.36 -1.88
CA VAL A 19 4.81 -4.07 -0.49
C VAL A 19 4.11 -5.28 0.11
N GLU A 20 4.47 -5.63 1.33
CA GLU A 20 3.74 -6.62 2.15
C GLU A 20 2.82 -5.87 3.12
N LEU A 21 1.54 -6.18 3.10
CA LEU A 21 0.53 -5.58 3.96
C LEU A 21 0.06 -6.63 4.96
N ASP A 22 0.15 -6.33 6.25
CA ASP A 22 -0.46 -7.12 7.31
C ASP A 22 -1.79 -6.47 7.70
N VAL A 23 -2.89 -7.05 7.23
CA VAL A 23 -4.25 -6.53 7.46
C VAL A 23 -4.96 -7.46 8.42
N GLY A 24 -5.13 -7.03 9.68
CA GLY A 24 -5.79 -7.84 10.71
C GLY A 24 -5.18 -9.24 10.91
N GLY A 25 -3.85 -9.39 10.70
CA GLY A 25 -3.14 -10.67 10.81
C GLY A 25 -3.04 -11.48 9.51
N SER A 26 -3.66 -11.03 8.41
CA SER A 26 -3.51 -11.65 7.09
C SER A 26 -2.54 -10.89 6.21
N ILE A 27 -1.64 -11.62 5.55
CA ILE A 27 -0.63 -11.01 4.68
C ILE A 27 -1.12 -10.90 3.25
N PHE A 28 -1.13 -9.67 2.74
CA PHE A 28 -1.36 -9.34 1.34
C PHE A 28 -0.09 -8.81 0.70
N VAL A 29 0.03 -8.99 -0.61
CA VAL A 29 1.18 -8.52 -1.38
C VAL A 29 0.69 -7.74 -2.57
N ALA A 30 1.16 -6.50 -2.73
CA ALA A 30 0.78 -5.65 -3.85
C ALA A 30 1.92 -4.72 -4.25
N SER A 31 1.78 -4.00 -5.36
CA SER A 31 2.70 -2.90 -5.65
C SER A 31 2.26 -1.62 -4.96
N SER A 32 3.22 -0.76 -4.60
CA SER A 32 2.93 0.59 -4.07
C SER A 32 2.08 1.39 -5.06
N THR A 33 2.35 1.24 -6.36
CA THR A 33 1.60 1.86 -7.46
C THR A 33 0.15 1.41 -7.52
N THR A 34 -0.14 0.11 -7.36
CA THR A 34 -1.52 -0.42 -7.33
C THR A 34 -2.29 0.18 -6.17
N LEU A 35 -1.68 0.22 -4.98
CA LEU A 35 -2.31 0.74 -3.77
C LEU A 35 -2.55 2.26 -3.85
N ALA A 36 -1.51 3.04 -4.17
CA ALA A 36 -1.57 4.50 -4.22
C ALA A 36 -2.50 5.02 -5.33
N SER A 37 -2.60 4.34 -6.48
CA SER A 37 -3.45 4.79 -7.58
C SER A 37 -4.96 4.73 -7.30
N SER A 38 -5.37 3.98 -6.27
CA SER A 38 -6.77 3.69 -6.00
C SER A 38 -7.22 4.05 -4.58
N SER A 39 -6.31 4.52 -3.73
CA SER A 39 -6.56 4.82 -2.32
C SER A 39 -5.74 6.02 -1.86
N ALA A 40 -6.44 7.07 -1.40
CA ALA A 40 -5.80 8.25 -0.84
C ALA A 40 -5.01 7.92 0.45
N TYR A 41 -5.45 6.91 1.22
CA TYR A 41 -4.70 6.42 2.37
C TYR A 41 -3.30 5.93 1.97
N PHE A 42 -3.22 5.05 0.98
CA PHE A 42 -1.93 4.51 0.53
C PHE A 42 -1.12 5.53 -0.26
N GLU A 43 -1.75 6.43 -1.01
CA GLU A 43 -1.06 7.55 -1.66
C GLU A 43 -0.32 8.42 -0.64
N ARG A 44 -0.97 8.74 0.49
CA ARG A 44 -0.34 9.49 1.59
C ARG A 44 0.69 8.67 2.33
N LEU A 45 0.44 7.37 2.56
CA LEU A 45 1.38 6.49 3.25
C LEU A 45 2.70 6.33 2.49
N PHE A 46 2.64 6.31 1.15
CA PHE A 46 3.81 6.14 0.28
C PHE A 46 4.39 7.45 -0.25
N SER A 47 3.84 8.60 0.12
CA SER A 47 4.44 9.89 -0.23
C SER A 47 5.77 10.07 0.52
N GLU A 48 6.70 10.84 -0.06
CA GLU A 48 8.08 11.04 0.45
C GLU A 48 8.16 11.67 1.86
N GLU A 49 7.02 11.98 2.49
CA GLU A 49 6.93 12.56 3.83
C GLU A 49 6.91 11.48 4.95
N TRP A 50 6.58 10.22 4.61
CA TRP A 50 6.54 9.14 5.60
C TRP A 50 7.89 8.43 5.68
N HIS A 51 8.72 8.84 6.64
CA HIS A 51 9.83 8.02 7.10
C HIS A 51 9.29 6.92 8.02
N PRO A 52 9.21 5.63 7.61
CA PRO A 52 9.15 4.58 8.61
C PRO A 52 10.40 4.78 9.46
N ALA A 53 10.23 5.03 10.76
CA ALA A 53 11.32 5.03 11.71
C ALA A 53 12.12 3.78 11.40
N ALA A 54 13.31 3.94 10.79
CA ALA A 54 14.13 2.83 10.37
C ALA A 54 14.30 1.99 11.62
N GLY A 55 13.63 0.84 11.65
CA GLY A 55 13.55 0.01 12.84
C GLY A 55 14.98 -0.23 13.29
N GLY A 56 15.32 0.29 14.47
CA GLY A 56 16.61 0.12 15.09
C GLY A 56 16.91 -1.37 15.18
N ARG A 57 17.67 -1.87 14.20
CA ARG A 57 18.51 -3.05 14.34
C ARG A 57 19.95 -2.60 14.28
N ASP A 58 20.23 -1.65 15.14
CA ASP A 58 21.54 -1.41 15.70
C ASP A 58 21.39 -1.83 17.17
N GLY A 59 21.78 -3.07 17.46
CA GLY A 59 21.84 -3.60 18.81
C GLY A 59 23.07 -3.14 19.59
N SER A 60 23.68 -1.98 19.29
CA SER A 60 24.94 -1.52 19.92
C SER A 60 24.78 -0.55 21.10
N ILE A 61 23.57 -0.39 21.66
CA ILE A 61 23.37 0.49 22.84
C ILE A 61 23.89 -0.13 24.16
N PHE A 62 24.22 -1.43 24.19
CA PHE A 62 25.01 -2.00 25.28
C PHE A 62 26.42 -2.30 24.78
N ALA A 63 27.23 -1.25 24.70
CA ALA A 63 28.67 -1.39 24.75
C ALA A 63 29.01 -1.97 26.13
N ASP A 64 29.27 -3.28 26.19
CA ASP A 64 30.06 -3.87 27.26
C ASP A 64 31.53 -3.73 26.82
N PRO A 65 32.36 -2.91 27.50
CA PRO A 65 33.68 -2.54 27.00
C PRO A 65 34.77 -3.58 27.25
N ASP A 66 34.45 -4.83 27.58
CA ASP A 66 35.45 -5.85 27.96
C ASP A 66 35.15 -7.24 27.36
N ASP A 67 35.20 -7.42 26.03
CA ASP A 67 35.29 -8.78 25.47
C ASP A 67 36.38 -8.88 24.38
N ASP A 68 37.53 -9.38 24.82
CA ASP A 68 38.72 -9.65 24.04
C ASP A 68 38.60 -10.99 23.28
N ALA A 69 38.96 -10.94 21.98
CA ALA A 69 39.48 -12.02 21.15
C ALA A 69 38.52 -13.16 20.70
N SER A 70 38.27 -13.25 19.39
CA SER A 70 39.03 -14.07 18.43
C SER A 70 38.22 -14.49 17.18
N ASP A 71 38.80 -14.14 16.03
CA ASP A 71 38.76 -14.76 14.69
C ASP A 71 37.82 -15.96 14.43
N GLU A 72 36.79 -15.76 13.59
CA GLU A 72 36.21 -16.85 12.81
C GLU A 72 35.71 -16.36 11.42
N SER A 73 36.52 -16.65 10.39
CA SER A 73 36.13 -16.54 8.98
C SER A 73 35.10 -17.61 8.61
N GLY A 74 33.82 -17.24 8.58
CA GLY A 74 32.73 -18.02 7.96
C GLY A 74 32.34 -17.48 6.57
N PRO A 75 32.01 -18.35 5.59
CA PRO A 75 31.77 -17.90 4.22
C PRO A 75 30.41 -17.20 4.09
N ALA A 76 30.45 -16.08 3.36
CA ALA A 76 29.32 -15.21 3.05
C ALA A 76 28.17 -15.98 2.38
N THR A 77 27.13 -16.29 3.16
CA THR A 77 25.76 -16.46 2.65
C THR A 77 24.90 -15.30 3.14
N ALA A 78 25.27 -14.10 2.70
CA ALA A 78 24.38 -12.95 2.78
C ALA A 78 23.19 -13.22 1.85
N ARG A 79 22.17 -13.92 2.36
CA ARG A 79 20.81 -13.81 1.82
C ARG A 79 20.49 -12.33 1.90
N ARG A 80 20.61 -11.66 0.76
CA ARG A 80 20.19 -10.27 0.56
C ARG A 80 18.72 -10.22 0.97
N ALA A 81 18.47 -9.78 2.20
CA ALA A 81 17.14 -9.46 2.66
C ALA A 81 16.67 -8.35 1.73
N THR A 82 15.81 -8.70 0.77
CA THR A 82 14.96 -7.72 0.15
C THR A 82 14.16 -7.16 1.32
N THR A 83 14.53 -5.97 1.81
CA THR A 83 13.74 -5.18 2.73
C THR A 83 12.47 -4.78 2.00
N ALA A 84 11.58 -5.77 1.80
CA ALA A 84 10.22 -5.53 1.35
C ALA A 84 9.58 -4.70 2.45
N THR A 85 9.08 -3.53 2.09
CA THR A 85 8.38 -2.66 3.03
C THR A 85 7.15 -3.41 3.53
N ARG A 86 7.14 -3.71 4.84
CA ARG A 86 5.98 -4.30 5.51
C ARG A 86 5.18 -3.20 6.20
N VAL A 87 3.91 -3.10 5.86
CA VAL A 87 2.96 -2.12 6.42
C VAL A 87 1.93 -2.88 7.22
N PHE A 88 1.60 -2.38 8.41
CA PHE A 88 0.49 -2.89 9.22
C PHE A 88 -0.75 -2.03 9.01
N VAL A 89 -1.90 -2.67 8.82
CA VAL A 89 -3.21 -2.05 8.66
C VAL A 89 -4.17 -2.70 9.66
N ASP A 90 -4.61 -1.93 10.64
CA ASP A 90 -5.52 -2.40 11.69
C ASP A 90 -6.97 -2.45 11.19
N GLN A 91 -7.24 -3.31 10.22
CA GLN A 91 -8.56 -3.47 9.59
C GLN A 91 -8.86 -4.94 9.31
N ASP A 92 -10.11 -5.23 8.92
CA ASP A 92 -10.54 -6.59 8.57
C ASP A 92 -9.90 -7.05 7.22
N PRO A 93 -9.27 -8.23 7.17
CA PRO A 93 -8.72 -8.76 5.92
C PRO A 93 -9.75 -9.17 4.88
N ALA A 94 -10.98 -9.56 5.26
CA ALA A 94 -11.94 -10.12 4.32
C ALA A 94 -12.47 -9.07 3.31
N PRO A 95 -12.97 -7.90 3.74
CA PRO A 95 -13.35 -6.85 2.78
C PRO A 95 -12.11 -6.24 2.11
N PHE A 96 -10.95 -6.24 2.77
CA PHE A 96 -9.70 -5.78 2.17
C PHE A 96 -9.31 -6.59 0.93
N ALA A 97 -9.52 -7.91 0.94
CA ALA A 97 -9.22 -8.78 -0.20
C ALA A 97 -10.04 -8.40 -1.45
N VAL A 98 -11.31 -8.05 -1.26
CA VAL A 98 -12.20 -7.53 -2.31
C VAL A 98 -11.67 -6.20 -2.82
N LEU A 99 -11.39 -5.26 -1.92
CA LEU A 99 -10.91 -3.93 -2.27
C LEU A 99 -9.56 -3.98 -3.00
N LEU A 100 -8.65 -4.86 -2.59
CA LEU A 100 -7.39 -5.09 -3.27
C LEU A 100 -7.59 -5.65 -4.68
N SER A 101 -8.58 -6.52 -4.89
CA SER A 101 -8.95 -7.00 -6.22
C SER A 101 -9.50 -5.85 -7.08
N TYR A 102 -10.32 -4.97 -6.52
CA TYR A 102 -10.76 -3.76 -7.19
C TYR A 102 -9.59 -2.83 -7.54
N MET A 103 -8.61 -2.62 -6.65
CA MET A 103 -7.44 -1.79 -6.96
C MET A 103 -6.64 -2.32 -8.16
N ARG A 104 -6.60 -3.65 -8.34
CA ARG A 104 -5.90 -4.30 -9.45
C ARG A 104 -6.70 -4.31 -10.76
N LEU A 105 -7.99 -4.58 -10.68
CA LEU A 105 -8.83 -4.86 -11.85
C LEU A 105 -9.76 -3.70 -12.23
N ARG A 106 -9.91 -2.71 -11.35
CA ARG A 106 -10.90 -1.62 -11.43
C ARG A 106 -12.34 -2.13 -11.61
N HIS A 107 -12.59 -3.33 -11.08
CA HIS A 107 -13.86 -4.03 -11.15
C HIS A 107 -14.15 -4.71 -9.80
N VAL A 108 -15.41 -4.74 -9.41
CA VAL A 108 -15.91 -5.39 -8.18
C VAL A 108 -17.26 -6.00 -8.48
N ALA A 109 -17.52 -7.21 -7.98
CA ALA A 109 -18.81 -7.85 -8.20
C ALA A 109 -19.91 -7.12 -7.41
N PHE A 110 -21.14 -7.18 -7.92
CA PHE A 110 -22.25 -6.48 -7.26
C PHE A 110 -22.53 -7.08 -5.87
N GLU A 111 -22.39 -8.39 -5.72
CA GLU A 111 -22.59 -9.11 -4.47
C GLU A 111 -21.63 -8.62 -3.38
N ASP A 112 -20.38 -8.33 -3.76
CA ASP A 112 -19.37 -7.79 -2.84
C ASP A 112 -19.72 -6.36 -2.39
N LEU A 113 -20.38 -5.58 -3.25
CA LEU A 113 -20.84 -4.22 -2.92
C LEU A 113 -22.06 -4.21 -1.99
N MET A 114 -22.74 -5.34 -1.81
CA MET A 114 -23.85 -5.47 -0.86
C MET A 114 -23.36 -5.64 0.58
N ASP A 115 -22.09 -5.98 0.79
CA ASP A 115 -21.50 -6.05 2.12
C ASP A 115 -21.13 -4.63 2.61
N PRO A 116 -21.78 -4.13 3.69
CA PRO A 116 -21.45 -2.82 4.25
C PRO A 116 -19.99 -2.72 4.71
N ALA A 117 -19.35 -3.83 5.09
CA ALA A 117 -17.96 -3.82 5.54
C ALA A 117 -17.00 -3.42 4.41
N VAL A 118 -17.28 -3.84 3.16
CA VAL A 118 -16.50 -3.45 1.98
C VAL A 118 -16.60 -1.95 1.75
N LEU A 119 -17.80 -1.38 1.84
CA LEU A 119 -18.03 0.05 1.62
C LEU A 119 -17.44 0.91 2.76
N LEU A 120 -17.58 0.48 4.01
CA LEU A 120 -16.98 1.17 5.16
C LEU A 120 -15.45 1.15 5.11
N GLN A 121 -14.86 0.02 4.71
CA GLN A 121 -13.41 -0.07 4.57
C GLN A 121 -12.90 0.70 3.34
N ALA A 122 -13.68 0.78 2.26
CA ALA A 122 -13.38 1.66 1.12
C ALA A 122 -13.35 3.14 1.53
N ASP A 123 -14.27 3.56 2.40
CA ASP A 123 -14.30 4.91 3.00
C ASP A 123 -13.06 5.17 3.86
N PHE A 124 -12.72 4.22 4.74
CA PHE A 124 -11.48 4.29 5.53
C PHE A 124 -10.22 4.44 4.67
N LEU A 125 -10.14 3.69 3.56
CA LEU A 125 -9.00 3.73 2.64
C LEU A 125 -9.02 4.96 1.70
N GLY A 126 -10.04 5.82 1.76
CA GLY A 126 -10.19 6.99 0.89
C GLY A 126 -10.32 6.59 -0.58
N MET A 127 -11.18 5.61 -0.87
CA MET A 127 -11.46 5.11 -2.22
C MET A 127 -12.65 5.87 -2.85
N ASP A 128 -12.57 7.20 -2.90
CA ASP A 128 -13.68 8.09 -3.26
C ASP A 128 -14.30 7.78 -4.63
N GLY A 129 -13.48 7.39 -5.60
CA GLY A 129 -13.96 7.03 -6.94
C GLY A 129 -14.88 5.80 -6.94
N LEU A 130 -14.60 4.80 -6.10
CA LEU A 130 -15.47 3.64 -5.92
C LEU A 130 -16.78 4.05 -5.25
N LEU A 131 -16.70 4.81 -4.15
CA LEU A 131 -17.86 5.23 -3.39
C LEU A 131 -18.78 6.15 -4.21
N ALA A 132 -18.22 7.06 -5.00
CA ALA A 132 -18.97 7.90 -5.92
C ALA A 132 -19.70 7.06 -6.97
N ALA A 133 -19.03 6.08 -7.59
CA ALA A 133 -19.65 5.19 -8.57
C ALA A 133 -20.83 4.41 -7.96
N VAL A 134 -20.66 3.85 -6.76
CA VAL A 134 -21.73 3.12 -6.05
C VAL A 134 -22.90 4.06 -5.72
N LYS A 135 -22.63 5.27 -5.20
CA LYS A 135 -23.66 6.26 -4.89
C LYS A 135 -24.42 6.73 -6.14
N CYS A 136 -23.73 7.00 -7.24
CA CYS A 136 -24.35 7.36 -8.52
C CYS A 136 -25.25 6.23 -9.03
N LEU A 137 -24.76 4.98 -9.03
CA LEU A 137 -25.55 3.83 -9.45
C LEU A 137 -26.79 3.64 -8.58
N ALA A 138 -26.64 3.74 -7.26
CA ALA A 138 -27.75 3.66 -6.31
C ALA A 138 -28.78 4.78 -6.55
N TYR A 139 -28.33 6.01 -6.79
CA TYR A 139 -29.20 7.13 -7.10
C TYR A 139 -30.01 6.91 -8.38
N CYS A 140 -29.35 6.49 -9.49
CA CYS A 140 -30.03 6.18 -10.74
C CYS A 140 -31.05 5.05 -10.59
N ASN A 141 -30.75 4.03 -9.78
CA ASN A 141 -31.68 2.94 -9.52
C ASN A 141 -32.90 3.37 -8.69
N LEU A 142 -32.72 4.31 -7.75
CA LEU A 142 -33.81 4.89 -6.94
C LEU A 142 -34.62 5.95 -7.71
N ARG A 143 -34.07 6.49 -8.79
CA ARG A 143 -34.70 7.49 -9.65
C ARG A 143 -34.65 7.04 -11.12
N PRO A 144 -35.41 6.01 -11.53
CA PRO A 144 -35.36 5.50 -12.90
C PRO A 144 -35.76 6.53 -13.97
N SER A 145 -36.51 7.58 -13.57
CA SER A 145 -36.93 8.68 -14.43
C SER A 145 -35.95 9.85 -14.47
N PHE A 146 -34.86 9.81 -13.70
CA PHE A 146 -33.82 10.85 -13.73
C PHE A 146 -32.87 10.55 -14.90
N ASP A 147 -32.98 11.33 -15.96
CA ASP A 147 -32.13 11.21 -17.16
C ASP A 147 -30.91 12.14 -17.13
N GLY A 148 -30.76 12.95 -16.07
CA GLY A 148 -29.65 13.87 -15.89
C GLY A 148 -29.75 15.15 -16.72
N THR A 149 -30.93 15.50 -17.26
CA THR A 149 -31.13 16.70 -18.09
C THR A 149 -31.86 17.86 -17.40
N ASP A 150 -32.25 17.70 -16.14
CA ASP A 150 -32.91 18.77 -15.38
C ASP A 150 -31.85 19.79 -14.86
N GLU A 151 -31.69 20.91 -15.58
CA GLU A 151 -30.92 22.12 -15.19
C GLU A 151 -31.65 23.01 -14.17
#